data_AF-A0A7W0ELB2-F1
#
_entry.id   AF-A0A7W0ELB2-F1
#
_cell.length_a   1.000
_cell.length_b   1.000
_cell.length_c   1.000
_cell.angle_alpha   90.00
_cell.angle_beta   90.00
_cell.angle_gamma   90.00
#
_symmetry.space_group_name_H-M   'P 1'
#
loop_
_entity.id
_entity.type
_entity.pdbx_description
1 polymer ?
#
loop_
_entity_poly.entity_id
_entity_poly.type
_entity_poly.pdbx_seq_one_letter_code
_entity_poly.pdbx_strand_id
1 'polypeptide(L)'
;MTSQPSLKHLNNQKGFTLIEIIAVLVLLGILAAVAVPKYMDLTTTAREKAAMGQIAEVKGRLSSGLNGYMLKNNGAKPADAATLITYVNTVTANACPTTATTEGDFEFSCSSSGTTVTITVSKVQTVAITANNTGTYAF
;
A
#
# COMPACT_ATOMS: atom_id res chain seq x y z
N MET A 1 24.76 69.95 37.21
CA MET A 1 23.98 69.38 36.09
C MET A 1 24.97 68.74 35.12
N THR A 2 25.34 67.48 35.34
CA THR A 2 26.27 66.74 34.47
C THR A 2 25.54 65.51 33.93
N SER A 3 25.65 65.34 32.61
CA SER A 3 24.86 64.46 31.75
C SER A 3 25.02 62.97 32.06
N GLN A 4 23.91 62.22 32.12
CA GLN A 4 23.93 60.76 32.05
C GLN A 4 24.25 60.31 30.60
N PRO A 5 25.09 59.27 30.40
CA PRO A 5 25.34 58.72 29.08
C PRO A 5 24.20 57.77 28.68
N SER A 6 23.53 58.08 27.57
CA SER A 6 22.50 57.21 26.98
C SER A 6 23.14 55.94 26.39
N LEU A 7 22.76 54.77 26.91
CA LEU A 7 23.12 53.47 26.35
C LEU A 7 22.58 53.35 24.91
N LYS A 8 23.48 53.37 23.92
CA LYS A 8 23.15 53.13 22.51
C LYS A 8 22.67 51.69 22.34
N HIS A 9 21.39 51.53 22.00
CA HIS A 9 20.82 50.25 21.58
C HIS A 9 21.29 49.95 20.15
N LEU A 10 22.15 48.95 19.97
CA LEU A 10 22.59 48.48 18.66
C LEU A 10 21.50 47.56 18.07
N ASN A 11 20.44 48.15 17.52
CA ASN A 11 19.43 47.41 16.77
C ASN A 11 19.98 46.99 15.40
N ASN A 12 20.75 45.91 15.37
CA ASN A 12 21.28 45.34 14.15
C ASN A 12 20.26 44.41 13.46
N GLN A 13 19.05 44.94 13.20
CA GLN A 13 18.01 44.23 12.46
C GLN A 13 18.40 44.15 10.99
N LYS A 14 19.27 43.19 10.64
CA LYS A 14 19.48 42.76 9.27
C LYS A 14 18.21 42.04 8.83
N GLY A 15 17.29 42.77 8.21
CA GLY A 15 16.12 42.18 7.55
C GLY A 15 16.56 41.31 6.38
N PHE A 16 15.83 40.21 6.16
CA PHE A 16 15.96 39.38 4.96
C PHE A 16 15.76 40.23 3.72
N THR A 17 16.63 40.09 2.73
CA THR A 17 16.51 40.82 1.48
C THR A 17 15.45 40.15 0.58
N LEU A 18 14.72 40.93 -0.23
CA LEU A 18 13.79 40.36 -1.22
C LEU A 18 14.52 39.42 -2.20
N ILE A 19 15.79 39.72 -2.50
CA ILE A 19 16.60 38.88 -3.38
C ILE A 19 16.91 37.51 -2.77
N GLU A 20 17.11 37.42 -1.45
CA GLU A 20 17.28 36.13 -0.76
C GLU A 20 16.03 35.27 -0.86
N ILE A 21 14.85 35.86 -0.67
CA ILE A 21 13.60 35.12 -0.78
C ILE A 21 13.37 34.65 -2.22
N ILE A 22 13.68 35.47 -3.23
CA ILE A 22 13.56 35.09 -4.64
C ILE A 22 14.53 33.95 -4.98
N ALA A 23 15.80 34.06 -4.58
CA ALA A 23 16.80 33.01 -4.84
C ALA A 23 16.39 31.67 -4.21
N VAL A 24 15.87 31.67 -2.98
CA VAL A 24 15.38 30.47 -2.30
C VAL A 24 14.16 29.88 -3.02
N LEU A 25 13.19 30.70 -3.43
CA LEU A 25 12.01 30.23 -4.16
C LEU A 25 12.39 29.60 -5.52
N VAL A 26 13.36 30.17 -6.23
CA VAL A 26 13.86 29.59 -7.48
C VAL A 26 14.50 28.22 -7.22
N LEU A 27 15.33 28.09 -6.18
CA LEU A 27 15.95 26.82 -5.82
C LEU A 27 14.90 25.77 -5.39
N LEU A 28 13.94 26.15 -4.53
CA LEU A 28 12.85 25.27 -4.13
C LEU A 28 11.97 24.86 -5.32
N GLY A 29 11.77 25.75 -6.30
CA GLY A 29 11.06 25.45 -7.53
C GLY A 29 11.74 24.36 -8.36
N ILE A 30 13.06 24.43 -8.53
CA ILE A 30 13.84 23.40 -9.25
C ILE A 30 13.80 22.07 -8.48
N LEU A 31 13.98 22.10 -7.16
CA LEU A 31 13.94 20.88 -6.34
C LEU A 31 12.55 20.23 -6.38
N ALA A 32 11.47 21.01 -6.29
CA ALA A 32 10.10 20.49 -6.36
C ALA A 32 9.80 19.85 -7.73
N ALA A 33 10.25 20.47 -8.82
CA ALA A 33 10.04 19.97 -10.18
C ALA A 33 10.62 18.57 -10.40
N VAL A 34 11.75 18.24 -9.75
CA VAL A 34 12.38 16.91 -9.84
C VAL A 34 11.89 15.96 -8.74
N ALA A 35 11.66 16.45 -7.52
CA ALA A 35 11.31 15.63 -6.38
C ALA A 35 9.89 15.06 -6.45
N VAL A 36 8.91 15.85 -6.90
CA VAL A 36 7.50 15.45 -6.98
C VAL A 36 7.27 14.24 -7.90
N PRO A 37 7.71 14.23 -9.18
CA PRO A 37 7.49 13.07 -10.04
C PRO A 37 8.17 11.82 -9.49
N LYS A 38 9.42 11.94 -9.02
CA LYS A 38 10.16 10.83 -8.42
C LYS A 38 9.45 10.26 -7.19
N TYR A 39 8.90 11.11 -6.33
CA TYR A 39 8.15 10.67 -5.15
C TYR A 39 6.88 9.92 -5.56
N MET A 40 6.13 10.41 -6.55
CA MET A 40 4.94 9.72 -7.08
C MET A 40 5.27 8.31 -7.60
N ASP A 41 6.36 8.16 -8.37
CA ASP A 41 6.80 6.87 -8.92
C ASP A 41 7.18 5.89 -7.80
N LEU A 42 7.91 6.37 -6.78
CA LEU A 42 8.28 5.56 -5.62
C LEU A 42 7.06 5.09 -4.84
N THR A 43 6.08 5.97 -4.60
CA THR A 43 4.85 5.56 -3.90
C THR A 43 4.03 4.55 -4.71
N THR A 44 3.99 4.68 -6.03
CA THR A 44 3.29 3.75 -6.92
C THR A 44 3.94 2.38 -6.87
N THR A 45 5.26 2.32 -7.05
CA THR A 45 6.04 1.08 -6.96
C THR A 45 5.90 0.43 -5.58
N ALA A 46 5.93 1.21 -4.50
CA ALA A 46 5.75 0.70 -3.15
C ALA A 46 4.37 0.04 -2.95
N ARG A 47 3.30 0.65 -3.47
CA ARG A 47 1.93 0.07 -3.42
C ARG A 47 1.83 -1.22 -4.22
N GLU A 48 2.45 -1.30 -5.40
CA GLU A 48 2.49 -2.53 -6.19
C GLU A 48 3.21 -3.66 -5.44
N LYS A 49 4.37 -3.36 -4.82
CA LYS A 49 5.08 -4.36 -4.01
C LYS A 49 4.26 -4.81 -2.79
N ALA A 50 3.57 -3.88 -2.13
CA ALA A 50 2.66 -4.21 -1.03
C ALA A 50 1.53 -5.13 -1.50
N ALA A 51 0.92 -4.84 -2.66
CA ALA A 51 -0.11 -5.68 -3.25
C ALA A 51 0.41 -7.09 -3.58
N MET A 52 1.62 -7.22 -4.11
CA MET A 52 2.26 -8.53 -4.32
C MET A 52 2.48 -9.28 -3.00
N GLY A 53 2.83 -8.58 -1.93
CA GLY A 53 2.92 -9.16 -0.59
C GLY A 53 1.57 -9.70 -0.11
N GLN A 54 0.49 -8.94 -0.30
CA GLN A 54 -0.86 -9.37 0.06
C GLN A 54 -1.29 -10.61 -0.72
N ILE A 55 -0.97 -10.67 -2.02
CA ILE A 55 -1.23 -11.87 -2.83
C ILE A 55 -0.53 -13.10 -2.24
N ALA A 56 0.74 -12.96 -1.83
CA ALA A 56 1.49 -14.06 -1.24
C ALA A 56 0.90 -14.53 0.09
N GLU A 57 0.41 -13.58 0.91
CA GLU A 57 -0.29 -13.86 2.17
C GLU A 57 -1.58 -14.67 1.94
N VAL A 58 -2.41 -14.25 0.98
CA VAL A 58 -3.62 -14.98 0.59
C VAL A 58 -3.31 -16.37 0.01
N LYS A 59 -2.23 -16.52 -0.78
CA LYS A 59 -1.77 -17.86 -1.23
C LYS A 59 -1.37 -18.76 -0.06
N GLY A 60 -0.75 -18.21 0.98
CA GLY A 60 -0.44 -18.92 2.20
C GLY A 60 -1.70 -19.40 2.92
N ARG A 61 -2.71 -18.53 3.03
CA ARG A 61 -4.04 -18.87 3.59
C ARG A 61 -4.71 -19.99 2.80
N LEU A 62 -4.70 -19.91 1.47
CA LEU A 62 -5.25 -20.95 0.59
C LEU A 62 -4.51 -22.29 0.72
N SER A 63 -3.18 -22.26 0.83
CA SER A 63 -2.37 -23.48 1.02
C SER A 63 -2.66 -24.15 2.36
N SER A 64 -2.73 -23.37 3.44
CA SER A 64 -3.13 -23.87 4.76
C SER A 64 -4.56 -24.42 4.73
N GLY A 65 -5.45 -23.71 4.05
CA GLY A 65 -6.82 -24.11 3.80
C GLY A 65 -6.97 -25.43 3.05
N LEU A 66 -6.20 -25.64 1.99
CA LEU A 66 -6.19 -26.89 1.23
C LEU A 66 -5.76 -28.06 2.12
N ASN A 67 -4.71 -27.88 2.92
CA ASN A 67 -4.26 -28.90 3.87
C ASN A 67 -5.35 -29.21 4.90
N GLY A 68 -6.00 -28.18 5.47
CA GLY A 68 -7.13 -28.35 6.38
C GLY A 68 -8.29 -29.11 5.75
N TYR A 69 -8.61 -28.81 4.49
CA TYR A 69 -9.65 -29.52 3.74
C TYR A 69 -9.30 -31.00 3.58
N MET A 70 -8.08 -31.31 3.15
CA MET A 70 -7.64 -32.69 2.95
C MET A 70 -7.65 -33.49 4.26
N LEU A 71 -7.26 -32.88 5.38
CA LEU A 71 -7.33 -33.53 6.70
C LEU A 71 -8.77 -33.88 7.08
N LYS A 72 -9.73 -33.00 6.80
CA LYS A 72 -11.16 -33.24 7.08
C LYS A 72 -11.79 -34.27 6.14
N ASN A 73 -11.28 -34.39 4.92
CA ASN A 73 -11.86 -35.22 3.85
C ASN A 73 -10.98 -36.45 3.55
N ASN A 74 -10.31 -37.02 4.56
CA ASN A 74 -9.54 -38.27 4.42
C ASN A 74 -8.51 -38.26 3.27
N GLY A 75 -7.87 -37.12 3.03
CA GLY A 75 -6.87 -36.91 1.98
C GLY A 75 -7.45 -36.53 0.61
N ALA A 76 -8.78 -36.46 0.45
CA ALA A 76 -9.39 -36.00 -0.79
C ALA A 76 -9.17 -34.49 -0.98
N LYS A 77 -8.75 -34.11 -2.19
CA LYS A 77 -8.69 -32.71 -2.61
C LYS A 77 -10.10 -32.17 -2.90
N PRO A 78 -10.34 -30.85 -2.75
CA PRO A 78 -11.59 -30.25 -3.20
C PRO A 78 -11.73 -30.43 -4.72
N ALA A 79 -12.97 -30.63 -5.19
CA ALA A 79 -13.24 -30.89 -6.61
C ALA A 79 -12.89 -29.70 -7.51
N ASP A 80 -13.01 -28.48 -6.97
CA ASP A 80 -12.73 -27.23 -7.67
C ASP A 80 -12.28 -26.13 -6.69
N ALA A 81 -11.78 -25.04 -7.26
CA ALA A 81 -11.35 -23.87 -6.51
C ALA A 81 -12.51 -23.17 -5.77
N ALA A 82 -13.75 -23.28 -6.26
CA ALA A 82 -14.91 -22.70 -5.58
C ALA A 82 -15.15 -23.39 -4.23
N THR A 83 -15.09 -24.73 -4.20
CA THR A 83 -15.20 -25.54 -2.99
C THR A 83 -14.10 -25.20 -1.99
N LEU A 84 -12.86 -25.01 -2.47
CA LEU A 84 -11.76 -24.56 -1.61
C LEU A 84 -12.05 -23.17 -1.02
N ILE A 85 -12.44 -22.18 -1.85
CA ILE A 85 -12.77 -20.82 -1.42
C ILE A 85 -13.87 -20.83 -0.34
N THR A 86 -14.95 -21.60 -0.56
CA THR A 86 -16.04 -21.73 0.43
C THR A 86 -15.52 -22.31 1.74
N TYR A 87 -14.69 -23.36 1.67
CA TYR A 87 -14.11 -23.96 2.88
C TYR A 87 -13.21 -22.96 3.63
N VAL A 88 -12.28 -22.30 2.95
CA VAL A 88 -11.36 -21.38 3.63
C VAL A 88 -12.08 -20.20 4.26
N ASN A 89 -13.07 -19.61 3.58
CA ASN A 89 -13.86 -18.52 4.16
C ASN A 89 -14.67 -18.95 5.38
N THR A 90 -15.00 -20.24 5.50
CA THR A 90 -15.70 -20.79 6.68
C THR A 90 -14.75 -20.99 7.86
N VAL A 91 -13.53 -21.46 7.60
CA VAL A 91 -12.54 -21.76 8.65
C VAL A 91 -11.84 -20.49 9.13
N THR A 92 -11.53 -19.60 8.21
CA THR A 92 -10.90 -18.31 8.45
C THR A 92 -11.74 -17.25 7.77
N ALA A 93 -12.49 -16.50 8.56
CA ALA A 93 -13.40 -15.47 8.06
C ALA A 93 -12.67 -14.58 7.04
N ASN A 94 -13.24 -14.50 5.83
CA ASN A 94 -12.73 -13.70 4.71
C ASN A 94 -11.29 -14.04 4.27
N ALA A 95 -10.87 -15.31 4.38
CA ALA A 95 -9.61 -15.80 3.85
C ALA A 95 -9.37 -15.48 2.37
N CYS A 96 -10.44 -15.56 1.58
CA CYS A 96 -10.42 -15.34 0.15
C CYS A 96 -11.83 -14.85 -0.28
N PRO A 97 -12.19 -13.59 0.01
CA PRO A 97 -13.54 -13.10 -0.18
C PRO A 97 -13.87 -13.03 -1.69
N THR A 98 -15.05 -13.46 -2.10
CA THR A 98 -15.45 -13.44 -3.53
C THR A 98 -15.89 -12.07 -4.02
N THR A 99 -16.12 -11.14 -3.10
CA THR A 99 -16.41 -9.73 -3.37
C THR A 99 -15.25 -8.90 -2.82
N ALA A 100 -14.86 -7.85 -3.53
CA ALA A 100 -13.83 -6.92 -3.07
C ALA A 100 -14.12 -6.46 -1.63
N THR A 101 -13.23 -6.83 -0.72
CA THR A 101 -13.38 -6.57 0.72
C THR A 101 -12.11 -5.90 1.21
N THR A 102 -12.29 -4.92 2.09
CA THR A 102 -11.19 -4.21 2.74
C THR A 102 -10.76 -4.97 3.99
N GLU A 103 -9.50 -5.39 4.03
CA GLU A 103 -8.85 -5.95 5.21
C GLU A 103 -7.57 -5.13 5.47
N GLY A 104 -7.57 -4.38 6.56
CA GLY A 104 -6.48 -3.44 6.85
C GLY A 104 -6.29 -2.43 5.72
N ASP A 105 -5.08 -2.37 5.18
CA ASP A 105 -4.72 -1.44 4.09
C ASP A 105 -5.11 -1.95 2.69
N PHE A 106 -5.60 -3.17 2.55
CA PHE A 106 -5.80 -3.80 1.24
C PHE A 106 -7.28 -3.98 0.92
N GLU A 107 -7.67 -3.69 -0.31
CA GLU A 107 -8.94 -4.15 -0.88
C GLU A 107 -8.63 -5.27 -1.88
N PHE A 108 -9.13 -6.48 -1.62
CA PHE A 108 -8.86 -7.63 -2.48
C PHE A 108 -10.08 -8.55 -2.62
N SER A 109 -10.03 -9.41 -3.64
CA SER A 109 -11.05 -10.41 -3.92
C SER A 109 -10.43 -11.67 -4.52
N CYS A 110 -11.19 -12.75 -4.47
CA CYS A 110 -10.85 -14.03 -5.06
C CYS A 110 -11.94 -14.46 -6.05
N SER A 111 -11.52 -15.05 -7.16
CA SER A 111 -12.39 -15.73 -8.10
C SER A 111 -11.86 -17.14 -8.35
N SER A 112 -12.72 -18.04 -8.83
CA SER A 112 -12.35 -19.44 -9.12
C SER A 112 -12.64 -19.78 -10.58
N SER A 113 -11.78 -20.62 -11.16
CA SER A 113 -11.95 -21.24 -12.46
C SER A 113 -11.28 -22.60 -12.48
N GLY A 114 -12.06 -23.68 -12.59
CA GLY A 114 -11.54 -25.05 -12.45
C GLY A 114 -10.87 -25.23 -11.09
N THR A 115 -9.61 -25.67 -11.07
CA THR A 115 -8.80 -25.81 -9.85
C THR A 115 -7.94 -24.59 -9.54
N THR A 116 -8.14 -23.47 -10.25
CA THR A 116 -7.37 -22.24 -10.05
C THR A 116 -8.18 -21.19 -9.30
N VAL A 117 -7.59 -20.64 -8.24
CA VAL A 117 -8.03 -19.42 -7.55
C VAL A 117 -7.24 -18.24 -8.10
N THR A 118 -7.93 -17.19 -8.52
CA THR A 118 -7.36 -15.92 -8.94
C THR A 118 -7.60 -14.88 -7.85
N ILE A 119 -6.52 -14.35 -7.29
CA ILE A 119 -6.51 -13.33 -6.24
C ILE A 119 -6.25 -12.00 -6.91
N THR A 120 -7.10 -10.99 -6.67
CA THR A 120 -6.95 -9.65 -7.23
C THR A 120 -6.94 -8.64 -6.11
N VAL A 121 -5.88 -7.82 -6.04
CA VAL A 121 -5.80 -6.67 -5.14
C VAL A 121 -6.15 -5.41 -5.92
N SER A 122 -7.26 -4.78 -5.53
CA SER A 122 -7.85 -3.62 -6.21
C SER A 122 -7.36 -2.29 -5.63
N LYS A 123 -7.06 -2.23 -4.33
CA LYS A 123 -6.56 -1.01 -3.67
C LYS A 123 -5.51 -1.32 -2.61
N VAL A 124 -4.61 -0.36 -2.42
CA VAL A 124 -3.69 -0.28 -1.26
C VAL A 124 -3.84 1.10 -0.64
N GLN A 125 -4.10 1.17 0.66
CA GLN A 125 -4.37 2.40 1.42
C GLN A 125 -5.42 3.30 0.74
N THR A 126 -6.55 2.71 0.31
CA THR A 126 -7.66 3.35 -0.40
C THR A 126 -7.37 3.86 -1.82
N VAL A 127 -6.14 3.76 -2.30
CA VAL A 127 -5.74 4.14 -3.65
C VAL A 127 -5.89 2.94 -4.58
N ALA A 128 -6.61 3.13 -5.69
CA ALA A 128 -6.73 2.13 -6.73
C ALA A 128 -5.38 1.90 -7.42
N ILE A 129 -5.06 0.63 -7.68
CA ILE A 129 -3.82 0.24 -8.35
C ILE A 129 -4.14 -0.04 -9.83
N THR A 130 -3.41 0.62 -10.74
CA THR A 130 -3.78 0.70 -12.17
C THR A 130 -3.41 -0.56 -12.96
N ALA A 131 -2.49 -1.39 -12.46
CA ALA A 131 -2.21 -2.73 -13.00
C ALA A 131 -2.88 -3.78 -12.11
N ASN A 132 -3.59 -4.72 -12.74
CA ASN A 132 -4.19 -5.88 -12.07
C ASN A 132 -3.11 -6.64 -11.31
N ASN A 133 -2.93 -6.30 -10.03
CA ASN A 133 -2.08 -7.03 -9.12
C ASN A 133 -2.83 -8.31 -8.80
N THR A 134 -2.68 -9.25 -9.72
CA THR A 134 -3.37 -10.51 -9.73
C THR A 134 -2.36 -11.63 -9.58
N GLY A 135 -2.66 -12.58 -8.70
CA GLY A 135 -1.88 -13.80 -8.56
C GLY A 135 -2.78 -15.01 -8.53
N THR A 136 -2.26 -16.13 -9.02
CA THR A 136 -3.01 -17.38 -9.07
C THR A 136 -2.48 -18.40 -8.06
N TYR A 137 -3.39 -19.21 -7.54
CA TYR A 137 -3.13 -20.38 -6.73
C TYR A 137 -3.84 -21.57 -7.38
N ALA A 138 -3.11 -22.64 -7.67
CA ALA A 138 -3.64 -23.85 -8.30
C ALA A 138 -3.22 -25.08 -7.49
N PHE A 139 -4.04 -26.13 -7.52
CA PHE A 139 -3.84 -27.37 -6.76
C PHE A 139 -4.34 -28.62 -7.50
#